data_AF-A0AAT9RQN4-F1
#
_entry.id   AF-A0AAT9RQN4-F1
#
_cell.length_a   1.000
_cell.length_b   1.000
_cell.length_c   1.000
_cell.angle_alpha   90.00
_cell.angle_beta   90.00
_cell.angle_gamma   90.00
#
_symmetry.space_group_name_H-M   'P 1'
#
loop_
_entity.id
_entity.type
_entity.pdbx_description
1 polymer ?
#
loop_
_entity_poly.entity_id
_entity_poly.type
_entity_poly.pdbx_seq_one_letter_code
_entity_poly.pdbx_strand_id
1 'polypeptide(L)'
;MAPPALPPAAPPGAPPLGPPPPPPAYAPVPARPSPVGAFFARAFRGDWGGSALAALWPVGLLFAAAIALAIPSYNQDDEDLVGFGDRLGIALAALLQGLGGGFEVSELSGEYAGDYQSAEGAVTLTLIPLTVTALFIGALFIGVRQLRTRLVTRGAYGGVPGGAYAGGYGGAYAGAAAGGHGPVPGGSRTAGLEAAVRVTLLVTVAVLLLGLFAQPEVMLAEVTMSPWLAALGALLLTAAVSIGLLQRDDLAAWLAVRPGPQALFRATGTAVRALAIVLALCSLVTFVVLAANNEWQEEWEEDLNPLLLALLVLPNLAVNFLGLSWGASIEGEAGRSRYEDDTSYGNDSSGDYGLVESTPYGGYEREAFGLSELGDAVNSWAVVGALALGAVCALTLGVLAARRSSGRGEQLLAAGVFSGLFLLLAGLSGFGMEASGSASTEFGSEFSAAGQVDVGLNIPEALLFSLLWIFGAAFLAPYLVQMTGARTAVIPPPIPAMPSNGPAGYGVPSQPPAPYEPPLVELGPHHLPPPEPAKSRSRTLVWTLTIAAAFVVGGGGAAAILLWQR
;
A
#
# COMPACT_ATOMS: atom_id res chain seq x y z
N MET A 1 24.84 -83.84 65.02
CA MET A 1 24.33 -82.51 65.42
C MET A 1 25.51 -81.56 65.48
N ALA A 2 25.65 -80.70 64.47
CA ALA A 2 26.74 -79.72 64.38
C ALA A 2 26.31 -78.39 65.03
N PRO A 3 27.22 -77.68 65.71
CA PRO A 3 26.90 -76.44 66.43
C PRO A 3 26.59 -75.28 65.46
N PRO A 4 25.74 -74.33 65.87
CA PRO A 4 25.36 -73.18 65.05
C PRO A 4 26.56 -72.23 64.80
N ALA A 5 26.69 -71.79 63.56
CA ALA A 5 27.71 -70.86 63.11
C ALA A 5 27.56 -69.48 63.75
N LEU A 6 28.67 -68.93 64.26
CA LEU A 6 28.75 -67.58 64.81
C LEU A 6 28.56 -66.52 63.70
N PRO A 7 27.87 -65.40 63.98
CA PRO A 7 27.68 -64.32 63.02
C PRO A 7 29.01 -63.60 62.72
N PRO A 8 29.18 -63.05 61.49
CA PRO A 8 30.40 -62.37 61.07
C PRO A 8 30.63 -61.08 61.87
N ALA A 9 31.90 -60.84 62.21
CA ALA A 9 32.35 -59.66 62.92
C ALA A 9 32.09 -58.37 62.11
N ALA A 10 31.59 -57.33 62.79
CA ALA A 10 31.35 -56.02 62.18
C ALA A 10 32.67 -55.36 61.72
N PRO A 11 32.69 -54.72 60.54
CA PRO A 11 33.87 -54.03 60.04
C PRO A 11 34.25 -52.83 60.93
N PRO A 12 35.55 -52.51 61.06
CA PRO A 12 36.04 -51.40 61.87
C PRO A 12 35.46 -50.06 61.39
N GLY A 13 34.98 -49.25 62.35
CA GLY A 13 34.28 -48.00 62.11
C GLY A 13 35.09 -47.00 61.27
N ALA A 14 34.41 -46.36 60.31
CA ALA A 14 34.98 -45.30 59.50
C ALA A 14 35.36 -44.08 60.38
N PRO A 15 36.49 -43.40 60.10
CA PRO A 15 36.90 -42.22 60.84
C PRO A 15 35.85 -41.10 60.71
N PRO A 16 35.70 -40.24 61.74
CA PRO A 16 34.72 -39.16 61.73
C PRO A 16 35.00 -38.20 60.56
N LEU A 17 33.99 -38.03 59.71
CA LEU A 17 33.99 -37.04 58.63
C LEU A 17 34.18 -35.65 59.25
N GLY A 18 35.25 -34.96 58.84
CA GLY A 18 35.48 -33.57 59.22
C GLY A 18 34.35 -32.64 58.74
N PRO A 19 34.26 -31.42 59.29
CA PRO A 19 33.25 -30.45 58.90
C PRO A 19 33.30 -30.17 57.38
N PRO A 20 32.15 -30.09 56.70
CA PRO A 20 32.10 -29.85 55.27
C PRO A 20 32.76 -28.50 54.93
N PRO A 21 33.50 -28.42 53.80
CA PRO A 21 34.12 -27.17 53.38
C PRO A 21 33.06 -26.07 53.20
N PRO A 22 33.38 -24.79 53.50
CA PRO A 22 32.46 -23.69 53.29
C PRO A 22 32.05 -23.63 51.81
N PRO A 23 30.78 -23.34 51.50
CA PRO A 23 30.31 -23.26 50.13
C PRO A 23 31.16 -22.23 49.36
N PRO A 24 31.62 -22.55 48.14
CA PRO A 24 32.43 -21.64 47.34
C PRO A 24 31.69 -20.30 47.21
N ALA A 25 32.41 -19.20 47.43
CA ALA A 25 31.88 -17.85 47.28
C ALA A 25 31.12 -17.76 45.96
N TYR A 26 29.84 -17.41 46.04
CA TYR A 26 28.94 -17.37 44.88
C TYR A 26 29.61 -16.59 43.74
N ALA A 27 29.97 -17.29 42.66
CA ALA A 27 30.37 -16.62 41.44
C ALA A 27 29.24 -15.65 41.06
N PRO A 28 29.56 -14.40 40.67
CA PRO A 28 28.54 -13.42 40.31
C PRO A 28 27.64 -14.02 39.24
N VAL A 29 26.33 -14.10 39.55
CA VAL A 29 25.34 -14.64 38.61
C VAL A 29 25.43 -13.80 37.34
N PRO A 30 25.66 -14.40 36.16
CA PRO A 30 25.71 -13.68 34.91
C PRO A 30 24.45 -12.82 34.75
N ALA A 31 24.61 -11.54 34.44
CA ALA A 31 23.50 -10.62 34.30
C ALA A 31 22.50 -11.19 33.27
N ARG A 32 21.24 -11.40 33.69
CA ARG A 32 20.20 -11.91 32.81
C ARG A 32 19.95 -10.87 31.70
N PRO A 33 20.01 -11.24 30.41
CA PRO A 33 19.78 -10.29 29.32
C PRO A 33 18.36 -9.72 29.42
N SER A 34 18.20 -8.44 29.09
CA SER A 34 16.88 -7.81 29.02
C SER A 34 15.99 -8.54 28.01
N PRO A 35 14.65 -8.52 28.16
CA PRO A 35 13.74 -9.19 27.22
C PRO A 35 13.94 -8.76 25.76
N VAL A 36 14.22 -7.47 25.55
CA VAL A 36 14.54 -6.87 24.25
C VAL A 36 15.88 -7.39 23.73
N GLY A 37 16.92 -7.44 24.57
CA GLY A 37 18.22 -8.01 24.18
C GLY A 37 18.13 -9.50 23.84
N ALA A 38 17.33 -10.26 24.59
CA ALA A 38 17.08 -11.67 24.30
C ALA A 38 16.31 -11.87 22.99
N PHE A 39 15.35 -10.99 22.67
CA PHE A 39 14.64 -10.99 21.40
C PHE A 39 15.59 -10.72 20.23
N PHE A 40 16.38 -9.63 20.29
CA PHE A 40 17.33 -9.32 19.22
C PHE A 40 18.39 -10.41 19.07
N ALA A 41 18.91 -10.96 20.17
CA ALA A 41 19.86 -12.07 20.10
C ALA A 41 19.29 -13.28 19.35
N ARG A 42 17.99 -13.61 19.50
CA ARG A 42 17.33 -14.65 18.72
C ARG A 42 17.05 -14.20 17.28
N ALA A 43 16.60 -12.97 17.10
CA ALA A 43 16.40 -12.36 15.78
C ALA A 43 17.68 -12.40 14.95
N PHE A 44 18.87 -12.14 15.50
CA PHE A 44 20.12 -12.21 14.73
C PHE A 44 20.68 -13.63 14.55
N ARG A 45 20.32 -14.60 15.40
CA ARG A 45 20.83 -15.98 15.33
C ARG A 45 20.00 -16.96 14.51
N GLY A 46 18.73 -16.67 14.24
CA GLY A 46 17.88 -17.63 13.52
C GLY A 46 18.14 -17.67 12.01
N ASP A 47 17.32 -18.45 11.29
CA ASP A 47 17.49 -18.70 9.86
C ASP A 47 17.37 -17.42 9.01
N TRP A 48 18.50 -16.98 8.45
CA TRP A 48 18.61 -15.89 7.49
C TRP A 48 18.26 -16.31 6.06
N GLY A 49 18.41 -17.59 5.70
CA GLY A 49 18.19 -18.08 4.34
C GLY A 49 16.73 -17.92 3.91
N GLY A 50 15.78 -18.23 4.79
CA GLY A 50 14.36 -17.98 4.53
C GLY A 50 14.03 -16.49 4.38
N SER A 51 14.66 -15.64 5.20
CA SER A 51 14.44 -14.19 5.19
C SER A 51 15.06 -13.55 3.93
N ALA A 52 16.23 -14.01 3.51
CA ALA A 52 16.90 -13.57 2.30
C ALA A 52 16.11 -13.93 1.04
N LEU A 53 15.56 -15.14 0.95
CA LEU A 53 14.68 -15.52 -0.15
C LEU A 53 13.40 -14.67 -0.22
N ALA A 54 12.85 -14.27 0.93
CA ALA A 54 11.71 -13.35 0.96
C ALA A 54 12.09 -11.93 0.51
N ALA A 55 13.25 -11.43 0.94
CA ALA A 55 13.78 -10.13 0.56
C ALA A 55 14.18 -10.05 -0.92
N LEU A 56 14.58 -11.18 -1.53
CA LEU A 56 14.96 -11.27 -2.94
C LEU A 56 13.81 -10.88 -3.89
N TRP A 57 12.55 -11.13 -3.51
CA TRP A 57 11.39 -10.82 -4.37
C TRP A 57 11.27 -9.33 -4.71
N PRO A 58 11.12 -8.41 -3.74
CA PRO A 58 10.99 -6.98 -4.05
C PRO A 58 12.29 -6.40 -4.65
N VAL A 59 13.46 -6.79 -4.15
CA VAL A 59 14.76 -6.29 -4.65
C VAL A 59 15.02 -6.77 -6.07
N GLY A 60 14.77 -8.05 -6.35
CA GLY A 60 14.89 -8.64 -7.67
C GLY A 60 13.90 -8.04 -8.67
N LEU A 61 12.68 -7.71 -8.23
CA LEU A 61 11.71 -6.98 -9.07
C LEU A 61 12.24 -5.61 -9.47
N LEU A 62 12.74 -4.81 -8.51
CA LEU A 62 13.29 -3.48 -8.81
C LEU A 62 14.46 -3.56 -9.77
N PHE A 63 15.40 -4.47 -9.51
CA PHE A 63 16.58 -4.64 -10.36
C PHE A 63 16.22 -5.12 -11.76
N ALA A 64 15.29 -6.09 -11.89
CA ALA A 64 14.82 -6.55 -13.20
C ALA A 64 14.06 -5.46 -13.96
N ALA A 65 13.26 -4.65 -13.27
CA ALA A 65 12.57 -3.50 -13.87
C ALA A 65 13.57 -2.43 -14.34
N ALA A 66 14.61 -2.14 -13.54
CA ALA A 66 15.67 -1.22 -13.93
C ALA A 66 16.41 -1.69 -15.19
N ILE A 67 16.75 -2.99 -15.26
CA ILE A 67 17.34 -3.59 -16.47
C ILE A 67 16.40 -3.46 -17.66
N ALA A 68 15.12 -3.79 -17.49
CA ALA A 68 14.14 -3.68 -18.56
C ALA A 68 14.00 -2.25 -19.12
N LEU A 69 14.10 -1.24 -18.25
CA LEU A 69 14.09 0.18 -18.62
C LEU A 69 15.42 0.65 -19.24
N ALA A 70 16.53 -0.02 -18.95
CA ALA A 70 17.86 0.34 -19.47
C ALA A 70 18.20 -0.31 -20.83
N ILE A 71 17.45 -1.34 -21.25
CA ILE A 71 17.67 -2.06 -22.52
C ILE A 71 17.44 -1.21 -23.77
N PRO A 72 16.36 -0.39 -23.88
CA PRO A 72 16.11 0.39 -25.08
C PRO A 72 17.29 1.32 -25.41
N SER A 73 17.75 1.26 -26.67
CA SER A 73 18.65 2.26 -27.23
C SER A 73 17.83 3.43 -27.74
N TYR A 74 17.98 4.59 -27.09
CA TYR A 74 17.24 5.82 -27.39
C TYR A 74 17.76 6.50 -28.65
N ASN A 75 17.78 5.77 -29.77
CA ASN A 75 18.20 6.23 -31.10
C ASN A 75 19.39 7.19 -31.09
N GLN A 76 20.35 6.91 -30.19
CA GLN A 76 21.60 7.66 -30.16
C GLN A 76 22.30 7.24 -31.44
N ASP A 77 22.44 8.19 -32.38
CA ASP A 77 23.35 8.07 -33.51
C ASP A 77 24.71 7.57 -33.00
N ASP A 78 25.56 7.00 -33.88
CA ASP A 78 26.76 6.16 -33.61
C ASP A 78 27.72 6.51 -32.44
N GLU A 79 27.54 7.66 -31.78
CA GLU A 79 28.13 8.09 -30.53
C GLU A 79 27.19 7.78 -29.33
N ASP A 80 27.29 6.56 -28.77
CA ASP A 80 26.63 6.17 -27.50
C ASP A 80 27.09 7.08 -26.35
N LEU A 81 26.46 8.25 -26.21
CA LEU A 81 26.81 9.26 -25.21
C LEU A 81 26.48 8.80 -23.79
N VAL A 82 25.47 7.93 -23.66
CA VAL A 82 24.99 7.41 -22.37
C VAL A 82 25.14 5.90 -22.37
N GLY A 83 26.12 5.40 -21.61
CA GLY A 83 26.39 3.98 -21.51
C GLY A 83 25.23 3.22 -20.85
N PHE A 84 25.16 1.90 -21.05
CA PHE A 84 24.16 1.05 -20.38
C PHE A 84 24.18 1.21 -18.85
N GLY A 85 25.36 1.42 -18.25
CA GLY A 85 25.50 1.66 -16.82
C GLY A 85 24.77 2.93 -16.35
N ASP A 86 24.87 4.01 -17.13
CA ASP A 86 24.21 5.28 -16.84
C ASP A 86 22.70 5.15 -17.00
N ARG A 87 22.23 4.51 -18.07
CA ARG A 87 20.80 4.21 -18.29
C ARG A 87 20.23 3.36 -17.16
N LEU A 88 20.98 2.36 -16.69
CA LEU A 88 20.60 1.53 -15.56
C LEU A 88 20.56 2.34 -14.25
N GLY A 89 21.53 3.22 -14.02
CA GLY A 89 21.57 4.12 -12.86
C GLY A 89 20.35 5.05 -12.82
N ILE A 90 20.07 5.73 -13.94
CA ILE A 90 18.91 6.63 -14.09
C ILE A 90 17.59 5.87 -13.90
N ALA A 91 17.43 4.70 -14.54
CA ALA A 91 16.24 3.88 -14.38
C ALA A 91 16.04 3.44 -12.93
N LEU A 92 17.12 3.06 -12.24
CA LEU A 92 17.05 2.67 -10.84
C LEU A 92 16.71 3.86 -9.95
N ALA A 93 17.26 5.03 -10.25
CA ALA A 93 16.97 6.27 -9.53
C ALA A 93 15.47 6.60 -9.60
N ALA A 94 14.90 6.56 -10.82
CA ALA A 94 13.47 6.77 -11.05
C ALA A 94 12.58 5.73 -10.34
N LEU A 95 12.96 4.45 -10.32
CA LEU A 95 12.19 3.41 -9.62
C LEU A 95 12.19 3.59 -8.10
N LEU A 96 13.34 3.90 -7.53
CA LEU A 96 13.49 4.13 -6.08
C LEU A 96 12.80 5.41 -5.61
N GLN A 97 12.49 6.35 -6.50
CA GLN A 97 11.60 7.46 -6.22
C GLN A 97 10.23 6.99 -5.71
N GLY A 98 9.73 5.88 -6.25
CA GLY A 98 8.50 5.22 -5.77
C GLY A 98 8.59 4.65 -4.35
N LEU A 99 9.79 4.57 -3.79
CA LEU A 99 10.04 4.21 -2.39
C LEU A 99 10.35 5.43 -1.51
N GLY A 100 10.17 6.65 -2.04
CA GLY A 100 10.42 7.90 -1.33
C GLY A 100 11.83 8.45 -1.48
N GLY A 101 12.64 7.94 -2.43
CA GLY A 101 13.88 8.61 -2.81
C GLY A 101 13.59 9.95 -3.51
N GLY A 102 14.39 10.98 -3.26
CA GLY A 102 14.43 12.18 -4.09
C GLY A 102 15.30 11.97 -5.32
N PHE A 103 14.92 12.61 -6.43
CA PHE A 103 15.63 12.60 -7.70
C PHE A 103 15.77 14.04 -8.18
N GLU A 104 17.01 14.48 -8.33
CA GLU A 104 17.37 15.80 -8.84
C GLU A 104 18.44 15.60 -9.92
N VAL A 105 18.27 16.30 -11.04
CA VAL A 105 19.19 16.28 -12.17
C VAL A 105 19.70 17.70 -12.33
N SER A 106 20.97 17.92 -12.04
CA SER A 106 21.65 19.17 -12.40
C SER A 106 22.46 18.94 -13.68
N GLU A 107 22.24 19.76 -14.69
CA GLU A 107 23.04 19.73 -15.90
C GLU A 107 24.30 20.58 -15.67
N LEU A 108 25.46 19.93 -15.70
CA LEU A 108 26.76 20.59 -15.64
C LEU A 108 27.16 20.91 -17.08
N SER A 109 26.93 22.15 -17.52
CA SER A 109 27.33 22.59 -18.86
C SER A 109 28.85 22.45 -19.00
N GLY A 110 29.30 21.45 -19.76
CA GLY A 110 30.70 21.34 -20.14
C GLY A 110 31.12 22.58 -20.92
N GLU A 111 32.30 23.10 -20.62
CA GLU A 111 32.98 24.21 -21.31
C GLU A 111 33.28 23.83 -22.77
N TYR A 112 32.24 23.64 -23.59
CA TYR A 112 32.37 23.60 -25.02
C TYR A 112 32.70 25.02 -25.46
N ALA A 113 33.96 25.23 -25.84
CA ALA A 113 34.57 26.52 -26.21
C ALA A 113 34.03 27.13 -27.52
N GLY A 114 32.70 27.20 -27.67
CA GLY A 114 31.99 28.00 -28.65
C GLY A 114 31.28 29.15 -27.94
N ASP A 115 31.08 30.28 -28.64
CA ASP A 115 30.48 31.55 -28.17
C ASP A 115 29.02 31.45 -27.63
N TYR A 116 28.52 30.25 -27.35
CA TYR A 116 27.20 30.03 -26.77
C TYR A 116 27.31 30.21 -25.25
N GLN A 117 26.59 31.21 -24.71
CA GLN A 117 26.47 31.39 -23.26
C GLN A 117 25.87 30.12 -22.65
N SER A 118 26.70 29.41 -21.89
CA SER A 118 26.34 28.22 -21.14
C SER A 118 25.30 28.58 -20.07
N ALA A 119 24.08 28.08 -20.24
CA ALA A 119 23.04 28.18 -19.22
C ALA A 119 23.15 26.96 -18.28
N GLU A 120 23.43 27.21 -17.00
CA GLU A 120 23.32 26.19 -15.96
C GLU A 120 21.83 25.99 -15.64
N GLY A 121 21.33 24.78 -15.84
CA GLY A 121 19.95 24.38 -15.58
C GLY A 121 19.89 23.18 -14.64
N ALA A 122 19.20 23.29 -13.51
CA ALA A 122 18.85 22.15 -12.68
C ALA A 122 17.34 21.93 -12.70
N VAL A 123 16.94 20.69 -12.95
CA VAL A 123 15.55 20.24 -12.99
C VAL A 123 15.35 19.24 -11.86
N THR A 124 14.51 19.60 -10.88
CA THR A 124 14.05 18.66 -9.87
C THR A 124 12.70 18.09 -10.31
N LEU A 125 12.60 16.76 -10.34
CA LEU A 125 11.36 16.05 -10.66
C LEU A 125 10.89 15.32 -9.42
N THR A 126 9.77 15.75 -8.86
CA THR A 126 9.12 15.10 -7.72
C THR A 126 7.86 14.38 -8.20
N LEU A 127 7.98 13.07 -8.37
CA LEU A 127 6.88 12.18 -8.71
C LEU A 127 7.05 10.88 -7.93
N ILE A 128 6.04 10.48 -7.16
CA ILE A 128 6.06 9.16 -6.51
C ILE A 128 5.34 8.17 -7.45
N PRO A 129 6.05 7.36 -8.27
CA PRO A 129 5.39 6.40 -9.15
C PRO A 129 4.72 5.30 -8.33
N LEU A 130 3.40 5.44 -8.13
CA LEU A 130 2.60 4.55 -7.28
C LEU A 130 2.59 3.11 -7.80
N THR A 131 2.84 2.89 -9.10
CA THR A 131 3.05 1.54 -9.64
C THR A 131 4.22 0.85 -8.99
N VAL A 132 5.35 1.53 -8.85
CA VAL A 132 6.57 0.92 -8.34
C VAL A 132 6.37 0.56 -6.88
N THR A 133 5.74 1.44 -6.10
CA THR A 133 5.33 1.15 -4.72
C THR A 133 4.40 -0.06 -4.67
N ALA A 134 3.39 -0.13 -5.54
CA ALA A 134 2.42 -1.23 -5.56
C ALA A 134 3.06 -2.57 -5.96
N LEU A 135 3.92 -2.58 -6.99
CA LEU A 135 4.68 -3.75 -7.43
C LEU A 135 5.65 -4.23 -6.35
N PHE A 136 6.33 -3.29 -5.69
CA PHE A 136 7.21 -3.58 -4.56
C PHE A 136 6.43 -4.24 -3.41
N ILE A 137 5.30 -3.68 -2.99
CA ILE A 137 4.42 -4.26 -1.97
C ILE A 137 3.92 -5.64 -2.40
N GLY A 138 3.54 -5.82 -3.66
CA GLY A 138 3.08 -7.09 -4.21
C GLY A 138 4.15 -8.18 -4.17
N ALA A 139 5.36 -7.88 -4.63
CA ALA A 139 6.50 -8.80 -4.57
C ALA A 139 6.86 -9.15 -3.13
N LEU A 140 6.85 -8.17 -2.24
CA LEU A 140 7.11 -8.36 -0.81
C LEU A 140 6.05 -9.23 -0.15
N PHE A 141 4.77 -9.01 -0.47
CA PHE A 141 3.67 -9.86 -0.02
C PHE A 141 3.87 -11.33 -0.45
N ILE A 142 4.30 -11.57 -1.70
CA ILE A 142 4.61 -12.92 -2.19
C ILE A 142 5.76 -13.54 -1.40
N GLY A 143 6.88 -12.82 -1.24
CA GLY A 143 8.05 -13.29 -0.51
C GLY A 143 7.74 -13.62 0.96
N VAL A 144 7.06 -12.71 1.67
CA VAL A 144 6.69 -12.92 3.07
C VAL A 144 5.64 -14.02 3.24
N ARG A 145 4.71 -14.17 2.29
CA ARG A 145 3.74 -15.28 2.30
C ARG A 145 4.45 -16.63 2.17
N GLN A 146 5.42 -16.76 1.26
CA GLN A 146 6.22 -17.97 1.12
C GLN A 146 7.00 -18.28 2.41
N LEU A 147 7.60 -17.26 3.02
CA LEU A 147 8.29 -17.38 4.31
C LEU A 147 7.35 -17.87 5.42
N ARG A 148 6.15 -17.29 5.54
CA ARG A 148 5.14 -17.72 6.51
C ARG A 148 4.77 -19.19 6.32
N THR A 149 4.51 -19.61 5.08
CA THR A 149 4.19 -21.02 4.79
C THR A 149 5.31 -21.97 5.24
N ARG A 150 6.58 -21.59 5.03
CA ARG A 150 7.74 -22.36 5.49
C ARG A 150 7.88 -22.41 7.01
N LEU A 151 7.59 -21.31 7.70
CA LEU A 151 7.61 -21.28 9.17
C LEU A 151 6.52 -22.19 9.75
N VAL A 152 5.32 -22.17 9.17
CA VAL A 152 4.21 -23.05 9.60
C VAL A 152 4.55 -24.52 9.36
N THR A 153 5.11 -24.89 8.21
CA THR A 153 5.49 -26.29 7.95
C THR A 153 6.60 -26.76 8.88
N ARG A 154 7.63 -25.95 9.13
CA ARG A 154 8.68 -26.29 10.10
C ARG A 154 8.15 -26.42 11.52
N GLY A 155 7.20 -25.57 11.92
CA GLY A 155 6.52 -25.69 13.20
C GLY A 155 5.76 -27.01 13.35
N ALA A 156 5.12 -27.48 12.27
CA ALA A 156 4.40 -28.75 12.25
C ALA A 156 5.34 -29.97 12.34
N TYR A 157 6.47 -29.97 11.60
CA TYR A 157 7.43 -31.08 11.61
C TYR A 157 8.37 -31.09 12.82
N GLY A 158 8.73 -29.92 13.35
CA GLY A 158 9.56 -29.81 14.57
C GLY A 158 8.83 -30.21 15.86
N GLY A 159 7.50 -30.34 15.80
CA GLY A 159 6.66 -30.81 16.91
C GLY A 159 6.51 -32.33 16.98
N VAL A 160 7.14 -33.12 16.11
CA VAL A 160 7.13 -34.57 16.25
C VAL A 160 7.95 -34.95 17.51
N PRO A 161 7.36 -35.61 18.52
CA PRO A 161 8.04 -36.03 19.74
C PRO A 161 8.94 -37.26 19.49
N GLY A 162 9.88 -37.14 18.56
CA GLY A 162 10.69 -38.24 18.06
C GLY A 162 12.12 -37.79 17.83
N GLY A 163 12.85 -37.50 18.92
CA GLY A 163 14.23 -37.03 18.83
C GLY A 163 14.94 -36.98 20.17
N ALA A 164 14.89 -38.07 20.94
CA ALA A 164 15.65 -38.29 22.18
C ALA A 164 17.18 -38.39 21.98
N TYR A 165 17.74 -37.83 20.90
CA TYR A 165 19.13 -38.02 20.52
C TYR A 165 19.78 -36.72 20.04
N ALA A 166 19.92 -35.75 20.94
CA ALA A 166 20.96 -34.74 20.82
C ALA A 166 21.27 -34.13 22.19
N GLY A 167 22.38 -34.58 22.80
CA GLY A 167 23.05 -33.82 23.85
C GLY A 167 22.83 -34.31 25.27
N GLY A 168 23.15 -35.57 25.54
CA GLY A 168 23.64 -35.95 26.87
C GLY A 168 24.98 -35.25 27.12
N TYR A 169 24.96 -34.12 27.81
CA TYR A 169 26.02 -33.70 28.71
C TYR A 169 25.37 -33.13 29.96
N GLY A 170 25.77 -33.74 31.08
CA GLY A 170 25.05 -33.78 32.34
C GLY A 170 24.91 -32.43 33.02
N GLY A 171 23.72 -32.24 33.58
CA GLY A 171 23.38 -31.17 34.52
C GLY A 171 22.25 -31.65 35.40
N ALA A 172 22.54 -32.64 36.24
CA ALA A 172 21.62 -33.27 37.17
C ALA A 172 21.23 -32.31 38.31
N TYR A 173 20.38 -31.33 38.00
CA TYR A 173 19.60 -30.57 38.99
C TYR A 173 18.15 -30.45 38.50
N ALA A 174 17.59 -31.57 38.06
CA ALA A 174 16.15 -31.75 38.01
C ALA A 174 15.65 -32.02 39.43
N GLY A 175 15.60 -30.95 40.23
CA GLY A 175 14.83 -30.92 41.46
C GLY A 175 13.36 -31.01 41.11
N ALA A 176 12.76 -32.13 41.49
CA ALA A 176 11.34 -32.43 41.34
C ALA A 176 10.48 -31.36 42.02
N ALA A 177 9.89 -30.47 41.23
CA ALA A 177 8.64 -29.80 41.57
C ALA A 177 7.56 -30.43 40.69
N ALA A 178 7.05 -31.57 41.16
CA ALA A 178 5.85 -32.18 40.63
C ALA A 178 4.64 -31.30 41.00
N GLY A 179 3.86 -30.90 39.99
CA GLY A 179 2.55 -30.29 40.22
C GLY A 179 2.28 -29.03 39.41
N GLY A 180 1.98 -29.20 38.12
CA GLY A 180 1.12 -28.28 37.39
C GLY A 180 1.81 -27.02 36.86
N HIS A 181 2.41 -27.12 35.67
CA HIS A 181 2.22 -26.13 34.60
C HIS A 181 2.66 -26.80 33.30
N GLY A 182 1.71 -26.94 32.38
CA GLY A 182 1.96 -27.49 31.05
C GLY A 182 3.06 -26.74 30.31
N PRO A 183 3.67 -27.34 29.28
CA PRO A 183 4.74 -26.71 28.51
C PRO A 183 4.23 -25.37 27.99
N VAL A 184 4.71 -24.26 28.59
CA VAL A 184 4.34 -22.92 28.18
C VAL A 184 4.97 -22.73 26.78
N PRO A 185 4.18 -22.65 25.70
CA PRO A 185 4.70 -22.58 24.34
C PRO A 185 5.16 -21.15 23.99
N GLY A 186 5.98 -20.55 24.85
CA GLY A 186 6.38 -19.14 24.77
C GLY A 186 7.32 -18.81 23.60
N GLY A 187 8.04 -19.79 23.06
CA GLY A 187 9.00 -19.57 21.97
C GLY A 187 8.37 -19.37 20.58
N SER A 188 7.12 -19.78 20.37
CA SER A 188 6.49 -19.77 19.04
C SER A 188 5.98 -18.39 18.61
N ARG A 189 5.59 -17.53 19.55
CA ARG A 189 4.89 -16.26 19.25
C ARG A 189 5.82 -15.17 18.69
N THR A 190 7.10 -15.14 19.08
CA THR A 190 8.03 -14.11 18.59
C THR A 190 8.73 -14.46 17.29
N ALA A 191 8.66 -15.71 16.83
CA ALA A 191 9.38 -16.17 15.64
C ALA A 191 8.97 -15.39 14.36
N GLY A 192 7.69 -15.02 14.24
CA GLY A 192 7.22 -14.19 13.12
C GLY A 192 7.79 -12.77 13.15
N LEU A 193 7.89 -12.15 14.32
CA LEU A 193 8.51 -10.83 14.49
C LEU A 193 10.01 -10.86 14.22
N GLU A 194 10.70 -11.88 14.74
CA GLU A 194 12.14 -12.08 14.51
C GLU A 194 12.44 -12.21 13.01
N ALA A 195 11.60 -12.95 12.27
CA ALA A 195 11.69 -13.06 10.81
C ALA A 195 11.35 -11.74 10.09
N ALA A 196 10.33 -11.00 10.54
CA ALA A 196 9.99 -9.69 9.99
C ALA A 196 11.17 -8.71 10.08
N VAL A 197 11.83 -8.65 11.24
CA VAL A 197 13.02 -7.79 11.44
C VAL A 197 14.13 -8.15 10.46
N ARG A 198 14.42 -9.44 10.25
CA ARG A 198 15.43 -9.87 9.26
C ARG A 198 15.07 -9.45 7.85
N VAL A 199 13.84 -9.68 7.42
CA VAL A 199 13.38 -9.30 6.06
C VAL A 199 13.48 -7.79 5.87
N THR A 200 12.99 -7.00 6.84
CA THR A 200 13.09 -5.54 6.79
C THR A 200 14.53 -5.06 6.70
N LEU A 201 15.44 -5.59 7.52
CA LEU A 201 16.85 -5.22 7.47
C LEU A 201 17.48 -5.57 6.12
N LEU A 202 17.24 -6.77 5.60
CA LEU A 202 17.80 -7.20 4.32
C LEU A 202 17.29 -6.35 3.15
N VAL A 203 15.98 -6.10 3.08
CA VAL A 203 15.39 -5.26 2.01
C VAL A 203 15.90 -3.83 2.11
N THR A 204 15.99 -3.26 3.32
CA THR A 204 16.50 -1.90 3.53
C THR A 204 17.96 -1.77 3.08
N VAL A 205 18.83 -2.70 3.49
CA VAL A 205 20.24 -2.71 3.07
C VAL A 205 20.37 -2.89 1.56
N ALA A 206 19.58 -3.78 0.97
CA ALA A 206 19.60 -3.99 -0.47
C ALA A 206 19.14 -2.75 -1.25
N VAL A 207 18.04 -2.10 -0.84
CA VAL A 207 17.57 -0.85 -1.44
C VAL A 207 18.60 0.27 -1.29
N LEU A 208 19.26 0.37 -0.14
CA LEU A 208 20.34 1.33 0.07
C LEU A 208 21.51 1.07 -0.90
N LEU A 209 21.93 -0.19 -1.06
CA LEU A 209 23.00 -0.55 -1.99
C LEU A 209 22.61 -0.27 -3.45
N LEU A 210 21.36 -0.55 -3.83
CA LEU A 210 20.85 -0.19 -5.16
C LEU A 210 20.86 1.34 -5.33
N GLY A 211 20.41 2.11 -4.34
CA GLY A 211 20.41 3.57 -4.40
C GLY A 211 21.81 4.18 -4.49
N LEU A 212 22.81 3.57 -3.82
CA LEU A 212 24.21 3.96 -3.96
C LEU A 212 24.77 3.64 -5.35
N PHE A 213 24.28 2.57 -5.99
CA PHE A 213 24.65 2.24 -7.38
C PHE A 213 23.92 3.12 -8.41
N ALA A 214 22.78 3.70 -8.04
CA ALA A 214 21.97 4.57 -8.88
C ALA A 214 22.46 6.02 -8.96
N GLN A 215 23.71 6.29 -8.55
CA GLN A 215 24.37 7.58 -8.66
C GLN A 215 25.38 7.54 -9.82
N PRO A 216 24.95 7.59 -11.10
CA PRO A 216 25.88 7.68 -12.20
C PRO A 216 26.55 9.06 -12.20
N GLU A 217 27.87 9.09 -12.18
CA GLU A 217 28.65 10.29 -12.52
C GLU A 217 28.73 10.37 -14.05
N VAL A 218 27.68 10.90 -14.68
CA VAL A 218 27.73 11.19 -16.12
C VAL A 218 28.48 12.51 -16.29
N MET A 219 29.42 12.60 -17.24
CA MET A 219 30.30 13.76 -17.45
C MET A 219 29.60 15.13 -17.67
N LEU A 220 28.27 15.16 -17.76
CA LEU A 220 27.46 16.34 -18.11
C LEU A 220 26.26 16.57 -17.17
N ALA A 221 25.95 15.66 -16.24
CA ALA A 221 24.85 15.85 -15.30
C ALA A 221 25.13 15.15 -13.96
N GLU A 222 25.02 15.89 -12.87
CA GLU A 222 25.11 15.33 -11.52
C GLU A 222 23.70 14.93 -11.06
N VAL A 223 23.48 13.61 -10.94
CA VAL A 223 22.21 13.08 -10.44
C VAL A 223 22.31 12.91 -8.93
N THR A 224 21.79 13.87 -8.17
CA THR A 224 21.75 13.81 -6.70
C THR A 224 20.55 12.98 -6.26
N MET A 225 20.82 11.70 -5.99
CA MET A 225 19.82 10.85 -5.35
C MET A 225 19.96 10.90 -3.83
N SER A 226 18.83 10.84 -3.11
CA SER A 226 18.81 10.61 -1.66
C SER A 226 18.54 9.13 -1.31
N PRO A 227 19.54 8.23 -1.43
CA PRO A 227 19.36 6.79 -1.22
C PRO A 227 18.91 6.47 0.21
N TRP A 228 19.20 7.35 1.17
CA TRP A 228 18.72 7.24 2.55
C TRP A 228 17.20 7.35 2.68
N LEU A 229 16.57 8.27 1.93
CA LEU A 229 15.11 8.41 1.97
C LEU A 229 14.42 7.21 1.33
N ALA A 230 14.94 6.72 0.19
CA ALA A 230 14.46 5.48 -0.43
C ALA A 230 14.59 4.27 0.51
N ALA A 231 15.73 4.14 1.22
CA ALA A 231 15.95 3.09 2.20
C ALA A 231 14.98 3.20 3.39
N LEU A 232 14.71 4.42 3.88
CA LEU A 232 13.75 4.67 4.95
C LEU A 232 12.32 4.30 4.53
N GLY A 233 11.89 4.71 3.33
CA GLY A 233 10.59 4.33 2.81
C GLY A 233 10.47 2.81 2.59
N ALA A 234 11.51 2.16 2.06
CA ALA A 234 11.57 0.71 1.96
C ALA A 234 11.50 0.01 3.33
N LEU A 235 12.16 0.56 4.36
CA LEU A 235 12.12 0.06 5.74
C LEU A 235 10.69 0.10 6.28
N LEU A 236 10.02 1.25 6.17
CA LEU A 236 8.65 1.44 6.68
C LEU A 236 7.66 0.53 5.95
N LEU A 237 7.71 0.48 4.62
CA LEU A 237 6.84 -0.38 3.82
C LEU A 237 7.07 -1.87 4.13
N THR A 238 8.34 -2.29 4.18
CA THR A 238 8.68 -3.69 4.47
C THR A 238 8.27 -4.09 5.88
N ALA A 239 8.49 -3.22 6.88
CA ALA A 239 8.06 -3.47 8.25
C ALA A 239 6.54 -3.60 8.33
N ALA A 240 5.78 -2.67 7.74
CA ALA A 240 4.32 -2.68 7.76
C ALA A 240 3.75 -3.98 7.16
N VAL A 241 4.23 -4.37 5.98
CA VAL A 241 3.74 -5.58 5.28
C VAL A 241 4.22 -6.85 5.99
N SER A 242 5.48 -6.92 6.42
CA SER A 242 6.03 -8.11 7.09
C SER A 242 5.34 -8.38 8.42
N ILE A 243 5.16 -7.34 9.25
CA ILE A 243 4.46 -7.45 10.53
C ILE A 243 3.00 -7.85 10.29
N GLY A 244 2.30 -7.19 9.36
CA GLY A 244 0.90 -7.48 9.06
C GLY A 244 0.65 -8.92 8.59
N LEU A 245 1.58 -9.51 7.83
CA LEU A 245 1.46 -10.88 7.33
C LEU A 245 1.91 -11.94 8.33
N LEU A 246 3.04 -11.71 9.00
CA LEU A 246 3.63 -12.70 9.91
C LEU A 246 2.93 -12.72 11.27
N GLN A 247 2.39 -11.59 11.74
CA GLN A 247 1.61 -11.52 12.98
C GLN A 247 0.11 -11.65 12.79
N ARG A 248 -0.36 -12.06 11.61
CA ARG A 248 -1.80 -12.07 11.29
C ARG A 248 -2.64 -12.81 12.32
N ASP A 249 -2.16 -13.94 12.83
CA ASP A 249 -2.91 -14.79 13.75
C ASP A 249 -2.93 -14.20 15.17
N ASP A 250 -1.80 -13.68 15.64
CA ASP A 250 -1.71 -12.98 16.93
C ASP A 250 -2.52 -11.68 16.92
N LEU A 251 -2.48 -10.94 15.81
CA LEU A 251 -3.26 -9.73 15.61
C LEU A 251 -4.75 -10.08 15.55
N ALA A 252 -5.15 -11.18 14.89
CA ALA A 252 -6.53 -11.65 14.92
C ALA A 252 -7.00 -12.06 16.32
N ALA A 253 -6.16 -12.75 17.09
CA ALA A 253 -6.44 -13.11 18.48
C ALA A 253 -6.56 -11.86 19.38
N TRP A 254 -5.68 -10.88 19.20
CA TRP A 254 -5.72 -9.61 19.92
C TRP A 254 -6.97 -8.79 19.56
N LEU A 255 -7.32 -8.73 18.27
CA LEU A 255 -8.53 -8.05 17.80
C LEU A 255 -9.81 -8.74 18.28
N ALA A 256 -9.81 -10.06 18.47
CA ALA A 256 -10.96 -10.77 19.01
C ALA A 256 -11.32 -10.34 20.44
N VAL A 257 -10.35 -9.84 21.21
CA VAL A 257 -10.57 -9.31 22.57
C VAL A 257 -11.02 -7.84 22.54
N ARG A 258 -10.89 -7.13 21.40
CA ARG A 258 -11.09 -5.69 21.28
C ARG A 258 -12.04 -5.33 20.12
N PRO A 259 -13.36 -5.20 20.37
CA PRO A 259 -14.35 -5.03 19.30
C PRO A 259 -14.17 -3.74 18.48
N GLY A 260 -13.73 -2.65 19.11
CA GLY A 260 -13.50 -1.36 18.43
C GLY A 260 -12.41 -1.45 17.35
N PRO A 261 -11.16 -1.80 17.71
CA PRO A 261 -10.10 -2.04 16.75
C PRO A 261 -10.48 -3.08 15.68
N GLN A 262 -11.21 -4.13 16.05
CA GLN A 262 -11.64 -5.14 15.08
C GLN A 262 -12.53 -4.55 13.98
N ALA A 263 -13.47 -3.68 14.34
CA ALA A 263 -14.31 -2.96 13.37
C ALA A 263 -13.46 -2.05 12.46
N LEU A 264 -12.49 -1.33 13.04
CA LEU A 264 -11.56 -0.50 12.27
C LEU A 264 -10.77 -1.32 11.23
N PHE A 265 -10.13 -2.41 11.64
CA PHE A 265 -9.34 -3.26 10.72
C PHE A 265 -10.20 -3.89 9.61
N ARG A 266 -11.44 -4.29 9.93
CA ARG A 266 -12.38 -4.79 8.91
C ARG A 266 -12.77 -3.68 7.93
N ALA A 267 -13.16 -2.52 8.44
CA ALA A 267 -13.50 -1.36 7.64
C ALA A 267 -12.34 -0.90 6.75
N THR A 268 -11.12 -0.78 7.29
CA THR A 268 -9.91 -0.49 6.51
C THR A 268 -9.66 -1.56 5.45
N GLY A 269 -9.81 -2.84 5.78
CA GLY A 269 -9.70 -3.93 4.81
C GLY A 269 -10.75 -3.86 3.70
N THR A 270 -11.97 -3.38 3.99
CA THR A 270 -12.98 -3.12 2.95
C THR A 270 -12.65 -1.91 2.10
N ALA A 271 -12.20 -0.81 2.73
CA ALA A 271 -11.81 0.43 2.07
C ALA A 271 -10.65 0.20 1.09
N VAL A 272 -9.55 -0.43 1.53
CA VAL A 272 -8.38 -0.73 0.69
C VAL A 272 -8.76 -1.58 -0.52
N ARG A 273 -9.66 -2.56 -0.35
CA ARG A 273 -10.12 -3.40 -1.46
C ARG A 273 -11.01 -2.64 -2.44
N ALA A 274 -11.88 -1.77 -1.93
CA ALA A 274 -12.70 -0.90 -2.78
C ALA A 274 -11.80 0.07 -3.55
N LEU A 275 -10.82 0.68 -2.88
CA LEU A 275 -9.84 1.59 -3.49
C LEU A 275 -9.04 0.90 -4.58
N ALA A 276 -8.55 -0.32 -4.34
CA ALA A 276 -7.85 -1.08 -5.37
C ALA A 276 -8.72 -1.36 -6.61
N ILE A 277 -10.02 -1.66 -6.42
CA ILE A 277 -10.96 -1.88 -7.54
C ILE A 277 -11.23 -0.58 -8.30
N VAL A 278 -11.48 0.51 -7.57
CA VAL A 278 -11.74 1.84 -8.14
C VAL A 278 -10.52 2.32 -8.92
N LEU A 279 -9.33 2.25 -8.34
CA LEU A 279 -8.09 2.64 -9.01
C LEU A 279 -7.83 1.78 -10.25
N ALA A 280 -8.02 0.46 -10.18
CA ALA A 280 -7.88 -0.39 -11.35
C ALA A 280 -8.85 -0.02 -12.48
N LEU A 281 -10.09 0.34 -12.12
CA LEU A 281 -11.10 0.79 -13.08
C LEU A 281 -10.75 2.17 -13.67
N CYS A 282 -10.35 3.14 -12.86
CA CYS A 282 -9.90 4.45 -13.34
C CYS A 282 -8.64 4.32 -14.21
N SER A 283 -7.65 3.55 -13.76
CA SER A 283 -6.45 3.20 -14.54
C SER A 283 -6.78 2.62 -15.90
N LEU A 284 -7.72 1.68 -15.98
CA LEU A 284 -8.15 1.09 -17.25
C LEU A 284 -8.78 2.15 -18.17
N VAL A 285 -9.65 3.02 -17.63
CA VAL A 285 -10.28 4.08 -18.42
C VAL A 285 -9.23 5.08 -18.90
N THR A 286 -8.35 5.55 -18.02
CA THR A 286 -7.24 6.44 -18.37
C THR A 286 -6.35 5.81 -19.44
N PHE A 287 -6.01 4.53 -19.32
CA PHE A 287 -5.24 3.81 -20.32
C PHE A 287 -5.93 3.80 -21.69
N VAL A 288 -7.24 3.50 -21.72
CA VAL A 288 -8.03 3.50 -22.97
C VAL A 288 -8.11 4.89 -23.58
N VAL A 289 -8.29 5.94 -22.78
CA VAL A 289 -8.33 7.33 -23.25
C VAL A 289 -6.98 7.74 -23.85
N LEU A 290 -5.87 7.43 -23.16
CA LEU A 290 -4.53 7.68 -23.69
C LEU A 290 -4.32 6.92 -25.00
N ALA A 291 -4.57 5.61 -25.01
CA ALA A 291 -4.38 4.76 -26.17
C ALA A 291 -5.25 5.14 -27.38
N ALA A 292 -6.39 5.81 -27.17
CA ALA A 292 -7.29 6.24 -28.24
C ALA A 292 -6.93 7.62 -28.83
N ASN A 293 -5.95 8.33 -28.27
CA ASN A 293 -5.57 9.65 -28.76
C ASN A 293 -4.53 9.52 -29.88
N ASN A 294 -4.96 9.76 -31.12
CA ASN A 294 -4.14 9.57 -32.32
C ASN A 294 -2.98 10.56 -32.42
N GLU A 295 -3.14 11.79 -31.92
CA GLU A 295 -2.07 12.80 -31.92
C GLU A 295 -0.86 12.30 -31.13
N TRP A 296 -1.13 11.63 -30.01
CA TRP A 296 -0.09 11.02 -29.22
C TRP A 296 0.48 9.79 -29.93
N GLN A 297 -0.35 8.96 -30.59
CA GLN A 297 0.16 7.80 -31.34
C GLN A 297 1.18 8.17 -32.43
N GLU A 298 0.98 9.27 -33.14
CA GLU A 298 1.90 9.74 -34.17
C GLU A 298 3.27 10.12 -33.58
N GLU A 299 3.27 10.73 -32.39
CA GLU A 299 4.49 11.08 -31.65
C GLU A 299 5.15 9.85 -30.95
N TRP A 300 4.44 8.73 -30.84
CA TRP A 300 4.91 7.51 -30.14
C TRP A 300 5.75 6.56 -30.98
N GLU A 301 5.71 6.69 -32.31
CA GLU A 301 6.38 5.73 -33.20
C GLU A 301 7.91 5.91 -33.23
N GLU A 302 8.45 7.06 -32.81
CA GLU A 302 9.84 7.41 -33.14
C GLU A 302 10.89 6.92 -32.11
N ASP A 303 10.78 7.11 -30.79
CA ASP A 303 11.98 6.88 -29.93
C ASP A 303 11.81 6.18 -28.56
N LEU A 304 10.60 6.08 -28.01
CA LEU A 304 10.41 5.52 -26.66
C LEU A 304 9.00 4.97 -26.53
N ASN A 305 8.82 3.69 -26.16
CA ASN A 305 7.49 3.09 -26.02
C ASN A 305 6.77 3.73 -24.81
N PRO A 306 6.03 4.83 -25.02
CA PRO A 306 5.59 5.70 -23.94
C PRO A 306 4.43 5.05 -23.20
N LEU A 307 3.86 3.97 -23.75
CA LEU A 307 2.96 3.07 -23.05
C LEU A 307 3.61 2.45 -21.81
N LEU A 308 4.92 2.18 -21.81
CA LEU A 308 5.60 1.67 -20.61
C LEU A 308 5.71 2.75 -19.52
N LEU A 309 6.02 3.98 -19.92
CA LEU A 309 6.12 5.12 -19.01
C LEU A 309 4.73 5.53 -18.50
N ALA A 310 3.74 5.60 -19.39
CA ALA A 310 2.33 5.77 -19.06
C ALA A 310 1.83 4.65 -18.15
N LEU A 311 2.24 3.40 -18.34
CA LEU A 311 1.90 2.29 -17.45
C LEU A 311 2.50 2.50 -16.05
N LEU A 312 3.73 3.02 -15.96
CA LEU A 312 4.41 3.35 -14.70
C LEU A 312 3.70 4.49 -13.94
N VAL A 313 3.15 5.46 -14.66
CA VAL A 313 2.49 6.63 -14.07
C VAL A 313 0.96 6.44 -13.98
N LEU A 314 0.43 5.36 -14.55
CA LEU A 314 -0.99 5.07 -14.70
C LEU A 314 -1.83 5.20 -13.42
N PRO A 315 -1.37 4.70 -12.24
CA PRO A 315 -2.14 4.83 -11.02
C PRO A 315 -2.16 6.27 -10.50
N ASN A 316 -1.10 7.06 -10.73
CA ASN A 316 -1.08 8.48 -10.41
C ASN A 316 -2.11 9.21 -11.26
N LEU A 317 -2.10 8.97 -12.58
CA LEU A 317 -3.11 9.51 -13.50
C LEU A 317 -4.52 9.05 -13.14
N ALA A 318 -4.69 7.81 -12.68
CA ALA A 318 -5.98 7.29 -12.24
C ALA A 318 -6.51 8.00 -10.98
N VAL A 319 -5.63 8.39 -10.05
CA VAL A 319 -6.00 9.18 -8.87
C VAL A 319 -6.42 10.59 -9.29
N ASN A 320 -5.64 11.25 -10.15
CA ASN A 320 -5.98 12.57 -10.68
C ASN A 320 -7.30 12.53 -11.46
N PHE A 321 -7.47 11.55 -12.33
CA PHE A 321 -8.70 11.35 -13.10
C PHE A 321 -9.89 11.01 -12.20
N LEU A 322 -9.70 10.24 -11.11
CA LEU A 322 -10.76 10.01 -10.12
C LEU A 322 -11.16 11.31 -9.42
N GLY A 323 -10.20 12.13 -9.00
CA GLY A 323 -10.48 13.45 -8.41
C GLY A 323 -11.27 14.34 -9.36
N LEU A 324 -10.82 14.43 -10.62
CA LEU A 324 -11.49 15.17 -11.68
C LEU A 324 -12.91 14.64 -11.95
N SER A 325 -13.09 13.31 -11.95
CA SER A 325 -14.40 12.66 -12.12
C SER A 325 -15.40 12.98 -10.99
N TRP A 326 -14.90 13.35 -9.81
CA TRP A 326 -15.71 13.80 -8.68
C TRP A 326 -15.94 15.31 -8.67
N GLY A 327 -15.25 16.06 -9.53
CA GLY A 327 -15.38 17.51 -9.69
C GLY A 327 -14.24 18.31 -9.05
N ALA A 328 -13.18 17.67 -8.57
CA ALA A 328 -11.99 18.40 -8.11
C ALA A 328 -11.19 18.89 -9.31
N SER A 329 -10.78 20.16 -9.28
CA SER A 329 -9.88 20.72 -10.28
C SER A 329 -8.45 20.21 -10.11
N ILE A 330 -7.73 20.14 -11.23
CA ILE A 330 -6.28 19.95 -11.26
C ILE A 330 -5.68 21.36 -11.31
N GLU A 331 -4.96 21.74 -10.27
CA GLU A 331 -4.31 23.05 -10.17
C GLU A 331 -2.87 22.90 -10.66
N GLY A 332 -2.50 23.72 -11.65
CA GLY A 332 -1.14 23.96 -12.08
C GLY A 332 -0.69 25.32 -11.57
N GLU A 333 0.24 25.35 -10.63
CA GLU A 333 0.89 26.60 -10.23
C GLU A 333 2.15 26.74 -11.07
N ALA A 334 2.14 27.64 -12.05
CA ALA A 334 3.31 28.01 -12.83
C ALA A 334 3.87 29.33 -12.29
N GLY A 335 4.89 29.24 -11.44
CA GLY A 335 5.54 30.41 -10.88
C GLY A 335 6.35 31.15 -11.93
N ARG A 336 5.81 32.23 -12.53
CA ARG A 336 6.59 33.11 -13.39
C ARG A 336 7.50 33.96 -12.52
N SER A 337 8.79 33.64 -12.47
CA SER A 337 9.78 34.54 -11.88
C SER A 337 9.82 35.82 -12.72
N ARG A 338 9.23 36.90 -12.20
CA ARG A 338 9.30 38.21 -12.83
C ARG A 338 10.73 38.70 -12.67
N TYR A 339 11.59 38.41 -13.64
CA TYR A 339 12.77 39.23 -13.82
C TYR A 339 12.26 40.65 -14.08
N GLU A 340 12.70 41.58 -13.24
CA GLU A 340 12.57 43.02 -13.49
C GLU A 340 13.17 43.26 -14.88
N ASP A 341 12.29 43.35 -15.88
CA ASP A 341 12.63 43.88 -17.18
C ASP A 341 12.90 45.38 -16.95
N ASP A 342 14.14 45.66 -16.57
CA ASP A 342 14.68 46.98 -16.27
C ASP A 342 14.88 47.79 -17.58
N THR A 343 14.02 47.55 -18.59
CA THR A 343 13.94 48.39 -19.79
C THR A 343 13.22 49.69 -19.45
N SER A 344 13.86 50.46 -18.58
CA SER A 344 13.80 51.91 -18.49
C SER A 344 14.37 52.55 -19.76
N TYR A 345 13.88 52.16 -20.95
CA TYR A 345 14.02 52.97 -22.15
C TYR A 345 12.67 53.62 -22.41
N GLY A 346 12.56 54.84 -21.88
CA GLY A 346 11.32 55.57 -21.76
C GLY A 346 10.57 55.73 -23.07
N ASN A 347 9.25 55.69 -22.98
CA ASN A 347 8.46 56.54 -23.83
C ASN A 347 7.22 57.01 -23.07
N ASP A 348 7.16 58.32 -22.91
CA ASP A 348 6.08 59.05 -22.29
C ASP A 348 4.82 58.85 -23.14
N SER A 349 3.85 58.07 -22.66
CA SER A 349 2.51 58.12 -23.23
C SER A 349 1.47 58.07 -22.11
N SER A 350 1.10 59.27 -21.71
CA SER A 350 -0.01 59.56 -20.83
C SER A 350 -1.34 59.16 -21.49
N GLY A 351 -1.96 58.14 -20.93
CA GLY A 351 -3.37 57.82 -21.11
C GLY A 351 -3.57 56.35 -20.76
N ASP A 352 -4.58 55.92 -20.03
CA ASP A 352 -5.73 56.54 -19.40
C ASP A 352 -6.33 55.38 -18.58
N TYR A 353 -6.89 55.69 -17.42
CA TYR A 353 -7.31 54.82 -16.32
C TYR A 353 -7.70 53.36 -16.62
N GLY A 354 -6.99 52.44 -15.96
CA GLY A 354 -7.47 51.11 -15.62
C GLY A 354 -6.74 50.62 -14.38
N LEU A 355 -7.40 50.66 -13.23
CA LEU A 355 -6.89 50.23 -11.92
C LEU A 355 -6.52 48.73 -11.93
N VAL A 356 -5.32 48.41 -12.43
CA VAL A 356 -4.70 47.12 -12.19
C VAL A 356 -4.01 47.24 -10.85
N GLU A 357 -4.63 46.62 -9.85
CA GLU A 357 -4.14 46.47 -8.49
C GLU A 357 -2.79 45.74 -8.56
N SER A 358 -1.71 46.50 -8.70
CA SER A 358 -0.34 46.00 -8.66
C SER A 358 0.00 45.64 -7.22
N THR A 359 -0.51 44.49 -6.75
CA THR A 359 0.00 43.90 -5.52
C THR A 359 1.51 43.68 -5.69
N PRO A 360 2.36 44.29 -4.84
CA PRO A 360 3.84 44.20 -4.95
C PRO A 360 4.41 42.80 -4.68
N TYR A 361 3.56 41.81 -4.45
CA TYR A 361 3.93 40.42 -4.29
C TYR A 361 3.62 39.72 -5.61
N GLY A 362 4.65 39.20 -6.28
CA GLY A 362 4.53 38.49 -7.56
C GLY A 362 3.35 37.51 -7.52
N GLY A 363 2.39 37.71 -8.41
CA GLY A 363 1.20 36.88 -8.49
C GLY A 363 1.56 35.55 -9.13
N TYR A 364 1.31 34.45 -8.41
CA TYR A 364 1.29 33.12 -9.02
C TYR A 364 0.07 33.05 -9.94
N GLU A 365 0.31 32.80 -11.23
CA GLU A 365 -0.77 32.47 -12.16
C GLU A 365 -1.20 31.04 -11.85
N ARG A 366 -2.31 30.90 -11.13
CA ARG A 366 -2.92 29.62 -10.83
C ARG A 366 -3.90 29.30 -11.94
N GLU A 367 -3.52 28.33 -12.77
CA GLU A 367 -4.44 27.77 -13.76
C GLU A 367 -5.07 26.52 -13.15
N ALA A 368 -6.39 26.54 -13.01
CA ALA A 368 -7.14 25.39 -12.53
C ALA A 368 -7.86 24.76 -13.71
N PHE A 369 -7.56 23.50 -14.00
CA PHE A 369 -8.25 22.71 -15.02
C PHE A 369 -9.33 21.86 -14.35
N GLY A 370 -10.58 22.30 -14.45
CA GLY A 370 -11.78 21.65 -13.96
C GLY A 370 -12.61 20.98 -15.06
N LEU A 371 -13.83 20.60 -14.70
CA LEU A 371 -14.78 19.95 -15.62
C LEU A 371 -15.28 20.89 -16.73
N SER A 372 -15.26 22.20 -16.51
CA SER A 372 -15.60 23.19 -17.54
C SER A 372 -14.57 23.20 -18.66
N GLU A 373 -13.27 23.34 -18.34
CA GLU A 373 -12.23 23.32 -19.38
C GLU A 373 -12.15 21.95 -20.05
N LEU A 374 -12.39 20.83 -19.33
CA LEU A 374 -12.47 19.51 -19.97
C LEU A 374 -13.59 19.46 -21.04
N GLY A 375 -14.72 20.09 -20.77
CA GLY A 375 -15.84 20.18 -21.71
C GLY A 375 -15.51 21.00 -22.95
N ASP A 376 -14.76 22.09 -22.77
CA ASP A 376 -14.33 22.99 -23.84
C ASP A 376 -13.19 22.39 -24.67
N ALA A 377 -12.25 21.68 -24.02
CA ALA A 377 -11.07 21.10 -24.64
C ALA A 377 -11.37 19.81 -25.42
N VAL A 378 -12.20 18.92 -24.87
CA VAL A 378 -12.50 17.62 -25.49
C VAL A 378 -13.89 17.60 -26.11
N ASN A 379 -14.93 17.70 -25.26
CA ASN A 379 -16.34 17.81 -25.61
C ASN A 379 -17.19 17.85 -24.32
N SER A 380 -18.35 18.49 -24.33
CA SER A 380 -19.40 18.37 -23.32
C SER A 380 -19.74 16.93 -22.88
N TRP A 381 -19.65 15.95 -23.79
CA TRP A 381 -19.88 14.53 -23.46
C TRP A 381 -18.77 13.93 -22.57
N ALA A 382 -17.55 14.45 -22.62
CA ALA A 382 -16.46 13.99 -21.76
C ALA A 382 -16.78 14.26 -20.28
N VAL A 383 -17.40 15.41 -19.99
CA VAL A 383 -17.88 15.77 -18.64
C VAL A 383 -18.91 14.78 -18.14
N VAL A 384 -19.87 14.40 -18.99
CA VAL A 384 -20.89 13.38 -18.65
C VAL A 384 -20.25 12.02 -18.37
N GLY A 385 -19.28 11.62 -19.19
CA GLY A 385 -18.50 10.39 -19.01
C GLY A 385 -17.72 10.38 -17.69
N ALA A 386 -17.04 11.49 -17.38
CA ALA A 386 -16.29 11.67 -16.14
C ALA A 386 -17.23 11.59 -14.91
N LEU A 387 -18.34 12.32 -14.90
CA LEU A 387 -19.32 12.27 -13.80
C LEU A 387 -19.96 10.89 -13.64
N ALA A 388 -20.29 10.21 -14.75
CA ALA A 388 -20.82 8.85 -14.72
C ALA A 388 -19.80 7.86 -14.12
N LEU A 389 -18.52 7.99 -14.48
CA LEU A 389 -17.44 7.21 -13.92
C LEU A 389 -17.29 7.46 -12.41
N GLY A 390 -17.27 8.73 -11.99
CA GLY A 390 -17.19 9.12 -10.58
C GLY A 390 -18.34 8.51 -9.76
N ALA A 391 -19.56 8.51 -10.29
CA ALA A 391 -20.72 7.87 -9.70
C ALA A 391 -20.57 6.35 -9.58
N VAL A 392 -20.08 5.67 -10.61
CA VAL A 392 -19.79 4.23 -10.58
C VAL A 392 -18.75 3.92 -9.52
N CYS A 393 -17.65 4.67 -9.47
CA CYS A 393 -16.60 4.52 -8.47
C CYS A 393 -17.15 4.66 -7.04
N ALA A 394 -17.94 5.70 -6.76
CA ALA A 394 -18.57 5.89 -5.46
C ALA A 394 -19.54 4.74 -5.10
N LEU A 395 -20.36 4.29 -6.06
CA LEU A 395 -21.30 3.18 -5.86
C LEU A 395 -20.59 1.84 -5.62
N THR A 396 -19.48 1.55 -6.29
CA THR A 396 -18.72 0.32 -6.06
C THR A 396 -18.23 0.22 -4.61
N LEU A 397 -17.73 1.33 -4.05
CA LEU A 397 -17.39 1.45 -2.63
C LEU A 397 -18.63 1.20 -1.76
N GLY A 398 -19.72 1.93 -2.00
CA GLY A 398 -20.95 1.84 -1.22
C GLY A 398 -21.49 0.40 -1.16
N VAL A 399 -21.51 -0.29 -2.30
CA VAL A 399 -21.98 -1.68 -2.42
C VAL A 399 -21.03 -2.65 -1.73
N LEU A 400 -19.72 -2.47 -1.84
CA LEU A 400 -18.73 -3.32 -1.16
C LEU A 400 -18.81 -3.16 0.36
N ALA A 401 -18.95 -1.92 0.85
CA ALA A 401 -19.13 -1.62 2.27
C ALA A 401 -20.44 -2.22 2.77
N ALA A 402 -21.58 -2.00 2.09
CA ALA A 402 -22.88 -2.56 2.48
C ALA A 402 -22.90 -4.11 2.54
N ARG A 403 -22.10 -4.78 1.70
CA ARG A 403 -22.02 -6.25 1.67
C ARG A 403 -21.09 -6.84 2.73
N ARG A 404 -20.08 -6.11 3.18
CA ARG A 404 -19.03 -6.63 4.08
C ARG A 404 -19.12 -6.10 5.50
N SER A 405 -19.72 -4.95 5.71
CA SER A 405 -19.89 -4.34 7.03
C SER A 405 -21.06 -4.99 7.79
N SER A 406 -20.87 -5.21 9.09
CA SER A 406 -21.88 -5.80 9.98
C SER A 406 -22.96 -4.81 10.43
N GLY A 407 -22.69 -3.50 10.34
CA GLY A 407 -23.64 -2.45 10.69
C GLY A 407 -23.30 -1.10 10.07
N ARG A 408 -24.19 -0.11 10.26
CA ARG A 408 -24.06 1.25 9.69
C ARG A 408 -22.79 1.96 10.15
N GLY A 409 -22.39 1.79 11.42
CA GLY A 409 -21.17 2.41 11.94
C GLY A 409 -19.90 1.92 11.22
N GLU A 410 -19.79 0.61 10.97
CA GLU A 410 -18.66 0.03 10.23
C GLU A 410 -18.66 0.45 8.75
N GLN A 411 -19.84 0.64 8.16
CA GLN A 411 -19.98 1.15 6.79
C GLN A 411 -19.50 2.61 6.67
N LEU A 412 -19.94 3.48 7.58
CA LEU A 412 -19.49 4.88 7.62
C LEU A 412 -18.00 4.99 7.93
N LEU A 413 -17.48 4.11 8.79
CA LEU A 413 -16.05 4.04 9.07
C LEU A 413 -15.28 3.63 7.80
N ALA A 414 -15.73 2.61 7.07
CA ALA A 414 -15.09 2.19 5.83
C ALA A 414 -15.10 3.30 4.77
N ALA A 415 -16.21 4.03 4.67
CA ALA A 415 -16.35 5.20 3.79
C ALA A 415 -15.36 6.32 4.17
N GLY A 416 -15.26 6.66 5.46
CA GLY A 416 -14.31 7.65 5.96
C GLY A 416 -12.84 7.23 5.75
N VAL A 417 -12.50 5.97 6.02
CA VAL A 417 -11.15 5.44 5.77
C VAL A 417 -10.82 5.45 4.28
N PHE A 418 -11.77 5.12 3.41
CA PHE A 418 -11.57 5.20 1.96
C PHE A 418 -11.33 6.64 1.50
N SER A 419 -12.12 7.61 1.97
CA SER A 419 -11.91 9.04 1.67
C SER A 419 -10.53 9.50 2.14
N GLY A 420 -10.12 9.15 3.36
CA GLY A 420 -8.80 9.48 3.88
C GLY A 420 -7.65 8.86 3.07
N LEU A 421 -7.79 7.59 2.63
CA LEU A 421 -6.81 6.94 1.77
C LEU A 421 -6.75 7.57 0.37
N PHE A 422 -7.90 7.96 -0.19
CA PHE A 422 -7.95 8.68 -1.45
C PHE A 422 -7.23 10.03 -1.36
N LEU A 423 -7.49 10.82 -0.31
CA LEU A 423 -6.82 12.11 -0.10
C LEU A 423 -5.32 11.95 0.11
N LEU A 424 -4.91 10.91 0.82
CA LEU A 424 -3.50 10.57 0.95
C LEU A 424 -2.90 10.27 -0.42
N LEU A 425 -3.56 9.45 -1.25
CA LEU A 425 -3.06 9.17 -2.61
C LEU A 425 -3.08 10.41 -3.50
N ALA A 426 -4.08 11.28 -3.40
CA ALA A 426 -4.17 12.53 -4.15
C ALA A 426 -3.01 13.48 -3.81
N GLY A 427 -2.64 13.57 -2.53
CA GLY A 427 -1.47 14.34 -2.11
C GLY A 427 -0.14 13.73 -2.56
N LEU A 428 -0.07 12.41 -2.79
CA LEU A 428 1.13 11.73 -3.28
C LEU A 428 1.18 11.60 -4.81
N SER A 429 0.05 11.80 -5.51
CA SER A 429 -0.05 11.64 -6.97
C SER A 429 0.27 12.91 -7.75
N GLY A 430 0.53 14.02 -7.06
CA GLY A 430 0.99 15.26 -7.68
C GLY A 430 2.33 15.09 -8.39
N PHE A 431 2.54 15.94 -9.38
CA PHE A 431 3.78 16.07 -10.14
C PHE A 431 4.33 17.46 -9.83
N GLY A 432 5.47 17.53 -9.17
CA GLY A 432 6.20 18.80 -9.02
C GLY A 432 7.43 18.78 -9.91
N MET A 433 7.56 19.78 -10.77
CA MET A 433 8.77 20.02 -11.56
C MET A 433 9.30 21.40 -11.21
N GLU A 434 10.47 21.48 -10.60
CA GLU A 434 11.15 22.77 -10.39
C GLU A 434 12.25 22.86 -11.44
N ALA A 435 12.07 23.74 -12.42
CA ALA A 435 13.12 24.08 -13.36
C ALA A 435 13.80 25.35 -12.88
N SER A 436 15.07 25.25 -12.52
CA SER A 436 15.93 26.38 -12.16
C SER A 436 16.98 26.54 -13.26
N GLY A 437 16.78 27.51 -14.15
CA GLY A 437 17.71 27.76 -15.25
C GLY A 437 17.26 28.92 -16.12
N SER A 438 18.23 29.62 -16.71
CA SER A 438 18.00 30.69 -17.70
C SER A 438 18.40 30.19 -19.09
N ALA A 439 17.63 29.23 -19.62
CA ALA A 439 17.89 28.73 -20.97
C ALA A 439 17.27 29.68 -21.99
N SER A 440 18.09 30.33 -22.81
CA SER A 440 17.64 30.97 -24.05
C SER A 440 17.64 29.90 -25.13
N THR A 441 16.48 29.33 -25.45
CA THR A 441 16.36 28.42 -26.59
C THR A 441 16.19 29.23 -27.88
N GLU A 442 16.91 28.86 -28.93
CA GLU A 442 16.91 29.55 -30.24
C GLU A 442 15.57 29.40 -31.00
N PHE A 443 14.67 28.53 -30.51
CA PHE A 443 13.25 28.59 -30.87
C PHE A 443 12.66 29.85 -30.24
N GLY A 444 12.48 30.91 -31.03
CA GLY A 444 12.15 32.30 -30.66
C GLY A 444 10.90 32.58 -29.81
N SER A 445 10.44 31.64 -28.99
CA SER A 445 9.71 31.90 -27.74
C SER A 445 10.66 31.69 -26.57
N GLU A 446 11.19 32.78 -26.02
CA GLU A 446 12.07 32.78 -24.84
C GLU A 446 11.36 32.16 -23.62
N PHE A 447 11.46 30.84 -23.46
CA PHE A 447 11.14 30.16 -22.20
C PHE A 447 12.33 30.31 -21.24
N SER A 448 12.72 31.56 -20.94
CA SER A 448 13.54 31.87 -19.78
C SER A 448 12.63 31.84 -18.55
N ALA A 449 12.17 30.63 -18.20
CA ALA A 449 11.24 30.39 -17.12
C ALA A 449 11.91 29.50 -16.08
N ALA A 450 12.73 30.11 -15.22
CA ALA A 450 12.95 29.55 -13.90
C ALA A 450 11.58 29.53 -13.21
N GLY A 451 10.94 28.36 -13.25
CA GLY A 451 9.54 28.18 -12.92
C GLY A 451 9.33 26.86 -12.21
N GLN A 452 8.67 26.93 -11.07
CA GLN A 452 8.10 25.78 -10.39
C GLN A 452 6.75 25.51 -11.03
N VAL A 453 6.56 24.28 -11.51
CA VAL A 453 5.31 23.77 -12.07
C VAL A 453 4.86 22.62 -11.16
N ASP A 454 3.94 22.93 -10.27
CA ASP A 454 3.27 21.92 -9.44
C ASP A 454 1.90 21.61 -10.03
N VAL A 455 1.72 20.39 -10.52
CA VAL A 455 0.46 19.87 -11.06
C VAL A 455 -0.12 18.85 -10.09
N GLY A 456 -1.26 19.16 -9.49
CA GLY A 456 -1.90 18.28 -8.53
C GLY A 456 -3.40 18.51 -8.39
N LEU A 457 -4.07 17.60 -7.70
CA LEU A 457 -5.47 17.82 -7.34
C LEU A 457 -5.59 18.90 -6.27
N ASN A 458 -6.55 19.82 -6.43
CA ASN A 458 -6.90 20.75 -5.37
C ASN A 458 -7.48 19.98 -4.17
N ILE A 459 -6.66 19.80 -3.12
CA ILE A 459 -6.99 18.94 -1.97
C ILE A 459 -8.27 19.37 -1.23
N PRO A 460 -8.52 20.67 -0.99
CA PRO A 460 -9.80 21.13 -0.45
C PRO A 460 -11.02 20.70 -1.27
N GLU A 461 -10.97 20.86 -2.59
CA GLU A 461 -12.05 20.42 -3.49
C GLU A 461 -12.19 18.90 -3.50
N ALA A 462 -11.07 18.18 -3.61
CA ALA A 462 -11.05 16.72 -3.54
C ALA A 462 -11.65 16.19 -2.24
N LEU A 463 -11.41 16.86 -1.11
CA LEU A 463 -12.03 16.53 0.18
C LEU A 463 -13.54 16.75 0.14
N LEU A 464 -13.99 17.93 -0.30
CA LEU A 464 -15.41 18.28 -0.34
C LEU A 464 -16.18 17.30 -1.23
N PHE A 465 -15.71 17.12 -2.47
CA PHE A 465 -16.39 16.29 -3.44
C PHE A 465 -16.30 14.81 -3.10
N SER A 466 -15.15 14.32 -2.64
CA SER A 466 -15.05 12.92 -2.21
C SER A 466 -16.01 12.61 -1.06
N LEU A 467 -16.13 13.49 -0.06
CA LEU A 467 -17.11 13.33 1.02
C LEU A 467 -18.54 13.29 0.46
N LEU A 468 -18.91 14.22 -0.42
CA LEU A 468 -20.24 14.25 -1.03
C LEU A 468 -20.58 12.94 -1.74
N TRP A 469 -19.70 12.48 -2.65
CA TRP A 469 -19.91 11.25 -3.43
C TRP A 469 -19.91 10.00 -2.56
N ILE A 470 -18.94 9.87 -1.66
CA ILE A 470 -18.76 8.69 -0.81
C ILE A 470 -19.89 8.55 0.21
N PHE A 471 -20.30 9.65 0.86
CA PHE A 471 -21.44 9.60 1.80
C PHE A 471 -22.76 9.34 1.06
N GLY A 472 -22.99 10.01 -0.07
CA GLY A 472 -24.15 9.74 -0.91
C GLY A 472 -24.26 8.26 -1.29
N ALA A 473 -23.16 7.67 -1.75
CA ALA A 473 -23.11 6.25 -2.09
C ALA A 473 -23.25 5.33 -0.86
N ALA A 474 -22.67 5.68 0.30
CA ALA A 474 -22.82 4.91 1.53
C ALA A 474 -24.28 4.86 2.01
N PHE A 475 -25.05 5.95 1.84
CA PHE A 475 -26.48 5.95 2.18
C PHE A 475 -27.35 5.24 1.13
N LEU A 476 -27.02 5.38 -0.16
CA LEU A 476 -27.82 4.81 -1.25
C LEU A 476 -27.60 3.30 -1.43
N ALA A 477 -26.37 2.82 -1.26
CA ALA A 477 -26.01 1.44 -1.59
C ALA A 477 -26.78 0.35 -0.83
N PRO A 478 -27.09 0.46 0.48
CA PRO A 478 -27.92 -0.52 1.17
C PRO A 478 -29.30 -0.70 0.52
N TYR A 479 -29.93 0.39 0.05
CA TYR A 479 -31.21 0.33 -0.64
C TYR A 479 -31.10 -0.36 -2.01
N LEU A 480 -30.05 -0.07 -2.78
CA LEU A 480 -29.78 -0.75 -4.06
C LEU A 480 -29.54 -2.25 -3.86
N VAL A 481 -28.79 -2.63 -2.81
CA VAL A 481 -28.55 -4.04 -2.47
C VAL A 481 -29.85 -4.73 -2.03
N GLN A 482 -30.75 -4.05 -1.32
CA GLN A 482 -32.08 -4.57 -0.97
C GLN A 482 -32.99 -4.73 -2.20
N MET A 483 -33.02 -3.76 -3.11
CA MET A 483 -33.79 -3.82 -4.35
C MET A 483 -33.35 -4.99 -5.25
N THR A 484 -32.06 -5.35 -5.21
CA THR A 484 -31.53 -6.52 -5.95
C THR A 484 -31.79 -7.86 -5.25
N GLY A 485 -32.54 -7.87 -4.14
CA GLY A 485 -32.91 -9.08 -3.38
C GLY A 485 -31.77 -9.67 -2.55
N ALA A 486 -30.65 -8.96 -2.41
CA ALA A 486 -29.54 -9.40 -1.57
C ALA A 486 -29.80 -8.99 -0.11
N ARG A 487 -29.64 -9.93 0.82
CA ARG A 487 -29.77 -9.67 2.25
C ARG A 487 -28.65 -8.74 2.71
N THR A 488 -28.98 -7.50 3.07
CA THR A 488 -28.08 -6.61 3.79
C THR A 488 -28.07 -7.00 5.27
N ALA A 489 -26.91 -6.93 5.94
CA ALA A 489 -26.82 -7.15 7.40
C ALA A 489 -27.59 -6.10 8.21
N VAL A 490 -28.02 -5.02 7.58
CA VAL A 490 -28.92 -4.01 8.15
C VAL A 490 -30.30 -4.64 8.31
N ILE A 491 -30.58 -5.15 9.50
CA ILE A 491 -31.94 -5.48 9.94
C ILE A 491 -32.73 -4.16 9.90
N PRO A 492 -33.84 -4.06 9.16
CA PRO A 492 -34.68 -2.87 9.21
C PRO A 492 -35.05 -2.62 10.68
N PRO A 493 -35.07 -1.34 11.14
CA PRO A 493 -35.47 -1.04 12.51
C PRO A 493 -36.78 -1.79 12.80
N PRO A 494 -36.91 -2.47 13.95
CA PRO A 494 -38.12 -3.20 14.28
C PRO A 494 -39.27 -2.24 14.08
N ILE A 495 -40.17 -2.56 13.14
CA ILE A 495 -41.39 -1.80 12.93
C ILE A 495 -42.03 -1.74 14.32
N PRO A 496 -42.16 -0.54 14.94
CA PRO A 496 -42.80 -0.42 16.25
C PRO A 496 -44.09 -1.21 16.14
N ALA A 497 -44.30 -2.19 17.03
CA ALA A 497 -45.47 -3.03 16.99
C ALA A 497 -46.68 -2.09 16.88
N MET A 498 -47.30 -2.05 15.70
CA MET A 498 -48.44 -1.16 15.52
C MET A 498 -49.43 -1.56 16.62
N PRO A 499 -49.94 -0.61 17.42
CA PRO A 499 -50.93 -0.94 18.43
C PRO A 499 -52.03 -1.72 17.73
N SER A 500 -52.14 -2.99 18.07
CA SER A 500 -53.14 -3.88 17.53
C SER A 500 -54.47 -3.40 18.09
N ASN A 501 -55.10 -2.43 17.42
CA ASN A 501 -56.49 -2.01 17.65
C ASN A 501 -57.49 -3.07 17.14
N GLY A 502 -57.06 -4.34 17.08
CA GLY A 502 -57.98 -5.45 16.93
C GLY A 502 -58.92 -5.48 18.14
N PRO A 503 -60.24 -5.67 17.95
CA PRO A 503 -61.18 -5.79 19.05
C PRO A 503 -60.71 -6.90 19.98
N ALA A 504 -60.88 -6.68 21.30
CA ALA A 504 -60.54 -7.60 22.37
C ALA A 504 -61.15 -8.99 22.13
N GLY A 505 -60.44 -9.82 21.35
CA GLY A 505 -60.82 -11.17 21.04
C GLY A 505 -60.43 -12.06 22.20
N TYR A 506 -61.47 -12.56 22.89
CA TYR A 506 -61.50 -13.68 23.83
C TYR A 506 -60.16 -14.31 24.22
N GLY A 507 -59.87 -14.25 25.52
CA GLY A 507 -58.68 -14.80 26.17
C GLY A 507 -58.30 -16.18 25.65
N VAL A 508 -57.16 -16.23 24.98
CA VAL A 508 -56.43 -17.49 24.80
C VAL A 508 -56.03 -17.95 26.20
N PRO A 509 -56.39 -19.17 26.62
CA PRO A 509 -56.10 -19.65 27.96
C PRO A 509 -54.60 -19.61 28.20
N SER A 510 -54.23 -19.06 29.35
CA SER A 510 -52.89 -19.05 29.90
C SER A 510 -52.29 -20.45 29.83
N GLN A 511 -51.38 -20.65 28.88
CA GLN A 511 -50.62 -21.89 28.75
C GLN A 511 -49.77 -22.03 30.03
N PRO A 512 -49.93 -23.11 30.80
CA PRO A 512 -49.16 -23.29 32.04
C PRO A 512 -47.67 -23.32 31.72
N PRO A 513 -46.81 -22.80 32.63
CA PRO A 513 -45.36 -22.82 32.44
C PRO A 513 -44.92 -24.26 32.22
N ALA A 514 -44.48 -24.56 31.00
CA ALA A 514 -43.88 -25.84 30.70
C ALA A 514 -42.66 -26.02 31.63
N PRO A 515 -42.49 -27.20 32.25
CA PRO A 515 -41.32 -27.50 33.06
C PRO A 515 -40.05 -27.13 32.29
N TYR A 516 -39.15 -26.41 32.94
CA TYR A 516 -37.86 -26.05 32.36
C TYR A 516 -37.06 -27.34 32.16
N GLU A 517 -37.13 -27.88 30.95
CA GLU A 517 -36.29 -28.98 30.50
C GLU A 517 -34.97 -28.34 30.04
N PRO A 518 -33.85 -28.58 30.75
CA PRO A 518 -32.56 -28.08 30.31
C PRO A 518 -32.30 -28.64 28.91
N PRO A 519 -31.83 -27.82 27.93
CA PRO A 519 -31.60 -28.30 26.58
C PRO A 519 -30.55 -29.40 26.63
N LEU A 520 -31.01 -30.64 26.58
CA LEU A 520 -30.20 -31.80 26.26
C LEU A 520 -29.68 -31.53 24.86
N VAL A 521 -28.40 -31.17 24.77
CA VAL A 521 -27.64 -31.20 23.53
C VAL A 521 -27.63 -32.67 23.10
N GLU A 522 -28.64 -33.04 22.32
CA GLU A 522 -28.75 -34.34 21.68
C GLU A 522 -27.61 -34.43 20.66
N LEU A 523 -26.48 -35.00 21.11
CA LEU A 523 -25.43 -35.54 20.25
C LEU A 523 -26.00 -36.77 19.53
N GLY A 524 -26.98 -36.55 18.66
CA GLY A 524 -27.52 -37.55 17.78
C GLY A 524 -26.55 -37.83 16.62
N PRO A 525 -26.07 -39.06 16.43
CA PRO A 525 -25.34 -39.47 15.23
C PRO A 525 -26.35 -39.70 14.09
N HIS A 526 -27.05 -38.64 13.66
CA HIS A 526 -27.83 -38.67 12.44
C HIS A 526 -26.96 -38.20 11.28
N HIS A 527 -26.36 -39.19 10.64
CA HIS A 527 -25.75 -39.10 9.31
C HIS A 527 -26.85 -38.83 8.29
N LEU A 528 -27.38 -37.61 8.26
CA LEU A 528 -28.14 -37.11 7.12
C LEU A 528 -27.16 -36.98 5.95
N PRO A 529 -27.51 -37.51 4.76
CA PRO A 529 -26.70 -37.27 3.57
C PRO A 529 -26.55 -35.75 3.39
N PRO A 530 -25.34 -35.26 3.09
CA PRO A 530 -25.10 -33.83 2.96
C PRO A 530 -26.10 -33.27 1.94
N PRO A 531 -26.89 -32.23 2.31
CA PRO A 531 -27.79 -31.59 1.36
C PRO A 531 -26.97 -31.17 0.14
N GLU A 532 -27.47 -31.49 -1.06
CA GLU A 532 -26.82 -31.11 -2.31
C GLU A 532 -26.38 -29.64 -2.23
N PRO A 533 -25.10 -29.34 -2.48
CA PRO A 533 -24.60 -27.98 -2.39
C PRO A 533 -25.44 -27.11 -3.32
N ALA A 534 -26.16 -26.14 -2.74
CA ALA A 534 -27.01 -25.22 -3.46
C ALA A 534 -26.25 -24.69 -4.68
N LYS A 535 -26.78 -24.98 -5.88
CA LYS A 535 -26.18 -24.64 -7.17
C LYS A 535 -25.72 -23.18 -7.11
N SER A 536 -24.40 -22.99 -7.07
CA SER A 536 -23.76 -21.68 -7.00
C SER A 536 -24.26 -20.84 -8.19
N ARG A 537 -25.26 -19.99 -7.95
CA ARG A 537 -25.72 -19.00 -8.92
C ARG A 537 -24.49 -18.18 -9.28
N SER A 538 -24.05 -18.25 -10.53
CA SER A 538 -22.74 -17.80 -10.96
C SER A 538 -22.60 -16.30 -10.71
N ARG A 539 -22.00 -15.96 -9.57
CA ARG A 539 -21.60 -14.58 -9.23
C ARG A 539 -20.75 -13.99 -10.34
N THR A 540 -20.00 -14.83 -11.03
CA THR A 540 -19.23 -14.50 -12.23
C THR A 540 -20.10 -13.90 -13.33
N LEU A 541 -21.29 -14.46 -13.60
CA LEU A 541 -22.17 -14.01 -14.69
C LEU A 541 -22.74 -12.62 -14.39
N VAL A 542 -23.15 -12.37 -13.14
CA VAL A 542 -23.64 -11.05 -12.72
C VAL A 542 -22.52 -10.01 -12.83
N TRP A 543 -21.31 -10.32 -12.37
CA TRP A 543 -20.17 -9.42 -12.47
C TRP A 543 -19.75 -9.16 -13.92
N THR A 544 -19.69 -10.18 -14.77
CA THR A 544 -19.39 -10.00 -16.20
C THR A 544 -20.46 -9.17 -16.89
N LEU A 545 -21.74 -9.32 -16.52
CA LEU A 545 -22.83 -8.57 -17.13
C LEU A 545 -22.85 -7.11 -16.64
N THR A 546 -22.42 -6.85 -15.40
CA THR A 546 -22.28 -5.49 -14.87
C THR A 546 -21.07 -4.77 -15.44
N ILE A 547 -19.93 -5.46 -15.57
CA ILE A 547 -18.73 -4.92 -16.23
C ILE A 547 -19.00 -4.69 -17.71
N ALA A 548 -19.64 -5.63 -18.40
CA ALA A 548 -20.04 -5.45 -19.80
C ALA A 548 -21.05 -4.29 -19.97
N ALA A 549 -22.02 -4.12 -19.06
CA ALA A 549 -22.92 -2.98 -19.10
C ALA A 549 -22.18 -1.65 -18.87
N ALA A 550 -21.24 -1.60 -17.92
CA ALA A 550 -20.40 -0.42 -17.71
C ALA A 550 -19.49 -0.14 -18.92
N PHE A 551 -18.98 -1.18 -19.58
CA PHE A 551 -18.15 -1.07 -20.79
C PHE A 551 -18.97 -0.69 -22.03
N VAL A 552 -20.24 -1.11 -22.12
CA VAL A 552 -21.15 -0.73 -23.22
C VAL A 552 -21.66 0.68 -23.03
N VAL A 553 -21.91 1.12 -21.79
CA VAL A 553 -22.36 2.50 -21.52
C VAL A 553 -21.19 3.49 -21.57
N GLY A 554 -20.00 3.12 -21.07
CA GLY A 554 -18.79 3.96 -21.13
C GLY A 554 -18.04 3.87 -22.46
N GLY A 555 -17.87 2.68 -23.02
CA GLY A 555 -17.19 2.44 -24.30
C GLY A 555 -18.09 2.62 -25.53
N GLY A 556 -19.41 2.44 -25.39
CA GLY A 556 -20.36 2.74 -26.47
C GLY A 556 -20.45 4.24 -26.79
N GLY A 557 -20.20 5.11 -25.80
CA GLY A 557 -20.06 6.55 -26.03
C GLY A 557 -18.81 6.89 -26.84
N ALA A 558 -17.65 6.33 -26.48
CA ALA A 558 -16.38 6.55 -27.20
C ALA A 558 -16.41 5.97 -28.63
N ALA A 559 -16.99 4.77 -28.81
CA ALA A 559 -17.15 4.17 -30.14
C ALA A 559 -18.18 4.92 -31.01
N ALA A 560 -19.24 5.48 -30.41
CA ALA A 560 -20.19 6.33 -31.12
C ALA A 560 -19.57 7.67 -31.56
N ILE A 561 -18.63 8.23 -30.78
CA ILE A 561 -17.88 9.43 -31.16
C ILE A 561 -16.94 9.14 -32.34
N LEU A 562 -16.22 8.02 -32.31
CA LEU A 562 -15.35 7.61 -33.43
C LEU A 562 -16.14 7.25 -34.71
N LEU A 563 -17.38 6.77 -34.56
CA LEU A 563 -18.28 6.50 -35.70
C LEU A 563 -19.01 7.75 -36.21
N TRP A 564 -19.10 8.83 -35.43
CA TRP A 564 -19.72 10.10 -35.82
C TRP A 564 -18.71 11.11 -36.39
N GLN A 565 -17.41 10.91 -36.17
CA GLN A 565 -16.36 11.70 -36.82
C GLN A 565 -15.96 11.18 -38.23
N ARG A 566 -16.57 10.10 -38.70
CA ARG A 566 -16.60 9.72 -40.13
C ARG A 566 -17.94 10.10 -40.74
#